data_AF-A0A1Q8S192-F1
#
_entry.id   AF-A0A1Q8S192-F1
#
_cell.length_a   1.000
_cell.length_b   1.000
_cell.length_c   1.000
_cell.angle_alpha   90.00
_cell.angle_beta   90.00
_cell.angle_gamma   90.00
#
_symmetry.space_group_name_H-M   'P 1'
#
loop_
_entity.id
_entity.type
_entity.pdbx_description
1 polymer ?
#
loop_
_entity_poly.entity_id
_entity_poly.type
_entity_poly.pdbx_seq_one_letter_code
_entity_poly.pdbx_strand_id
1 'polypeptide(L)'
;MAATMTGQQIQALANDLEPLTPKGLGPAVEHVAIIFCIICVVIVSLRIYVRAGISGASTRLWGLEDLLAVVATLIFIPAVVFAVYAAHYGVGSHDADIPSQLYLIRAVEYQTIWEVLYFTSSTIIKCAIGFTCIRLDRRRRVVILMGLNMSVMVVVAILALIFVFANCTPFAATWNPSLGTCQKQISLQTVSYIVSAIQMVTDWACATIPFFIVAGLQMTRRKKVSVICILGLGVFASIATCVRMPYLKYYDTAKYPTEIACMHPSSELAWP
;
A
#
# COMPACT_ATOMS: atom_id res chain seq x y z
N MET A 1 5.59 38.38 -22.59
CA MET A 1 5.57 36.95 -22.95
C MET A 1 6.14 36.19 -21.77
N ALA A 2 5.29 35.77 -20.82
CA ALA A 2 5.73 34.93 -19.72
C ALA A 2 6.21 33.59 -20.31
N ALA A 3 7.47 33.26 -20.11
CA ALA A 3 8.02 31.99 -20.58
C ALA A 3 7.28 30.86 -19.84
N THR A 4 6.47 30.10 -20.56
CA THR A 4 5.85 28.88 -20.06
C THR A 4 6.98 27.95 -19.62
N MET A 5 7.12 27.73 -18.31
CA MET A 5 8.17 26.86 -17.78
C MET A 5 8.03 25.46 -18.38
N THR A 6 9.14 24.84 -18.77
CA THR A 6 9.12 23.47 -19.30
C THR A 6 8.83 22.47 -18.18
N GLY A 7 8.22 21.33 -18.49
CA GLY A 7 7.89 20.31 -17.48
C GLY A 7 9.11 19.82 -16.66
N GLN A 8 10.30 19.84 -17.27
CA GLN A 8 11.57 19.53 -16.59
C GLN A 8 11.97 20.59 -15.56
N GLN A 9 11.75 21.87 -15.87
CA GLN A 9 12.01 22.97 -14.91
C GLN A 9 11.08 22.88 -13.71
N ILE A 10 9.80 22.54 -13.94
CA ILE A 10 8.82 22.32 -12.88
C ILE A 10 9.27 21.17 -11.96
N GLN A 11 9.74 20.05 -12.52
CA GLN A 11 10.25 18.93 -11.73
C GLN A 11 11.52 19.30 -10.95
N ALA A 12 12.44 20.06 -11.55
CA ALA A 12 13.66 20.50 -10.88
C ALA A 12 13.34 21.39 -9.67
N LEU A 13 12.46 22.38 -9.85
CA LEU A 13 11.98 23.23 -8.76
C LEU A 13 11.25 22.41 -7.68
N ALA A 14 10.48 21.38 -8.06
CA ALA A 14 9.80 20.50 -7.11
C ALA A 14 10.78 19.65 -6.30
N ASN A 15 11.90 19.22 -6.89
CA ASN A 15 12.92 18.44 -6.20
C ASN A 15 13.71 19.25 -5.17
N ASP A 16 13.84 20.57 -5.38
CA ASP A 16 14.55 21.48 -4.48
C ASP A 16 13.69 21.96 -3.28
N LEU A 17 12.43 21.53 -3.20
CA LEU A 17 11.54 21.89 -2.09
C LEU A 17 11.96 21.24 -0.78
N GLU A 18 12.05 22.05 0.26
CA GLU A 18 12.26 21.60 1.64
C GLU A 18 11.01 20.86 2.16
N PRO A 19 11.19 19.80 2.97
CA PRO A 19 10.07 19.08 3.56
C PRO A 19 9.27 19.98 4.52
N LEU A 20 7.94 19.91 4.44
CA LEU A 20 7.05 20.61 5.35
C LEU A 20 6.94 19.87 6.68
N THR A 21 6.60 20.61 7.74
CA THR A 21 6.13 20.01 8.99
C THR A 21 4.72 19.47 8.77
N PRO A 22 4.46 18.17 8.95
CA PRO A 22 3.14 17.60 8.70
C PRO A 22 2.11 18.21 9.66
N LYS A 23 0.95 18.62 9.12
CA LYS A 23 -0.17 19.18 9.89
C LYS A 23 -1.42 18.33 9.71
N GLY A 24 -2.43 18.55 10.56
CA GLY A 24 -3.70 17.84 10.48
C GLY A 24 -3.55 16.33 10.67
N LEU A 25 -3.88 15.55 9.63
CA LEU A 25 -3.81 14.08 9.67
C LEU A 25 -2.41 13.54 9.32
N GLY A 26 -1.52 14.37 8.76
CA GLY A 26 -0.16 14.00 8.37
C GLY A 26 0.66 13.37 9.50
N PRO A 27 0.73 13.98 10.71
CA PRO A 27 1.47 13.39 11.83
C PRO A 27 0.93 12.02 12.24
N ALA A 28 -0.40 11.83 12.20
CA ALA A 28 -0.99 10.54 12.54
C ALA A 28 -0.56 9.45 11.55
N VAL A 29 -0.53 9.76 10.25
CA VAL A 29 -0.07 8.81 9.21
C VAL A 29 1.39 8.42 9.45
N GLU A 30 2.26 9.40 9.71
CA GLU A 30 3.69 9.17 9.98
C GLU A 30 3.91 8.27 11.19
N HIS A 31 3.39 8.66 12.36
CA HIS A 31 3.64 7.95 13.61
C HIS A 31 3.06 6.53 13.55
N VAL A 32 1.85 6.37 13.00
CA VAL A 32 1.22 5.06 12.83
C VAL A 32 2.05 4.18 11.90
N ALA A 33 2.49 4.69 10.75
CA ALA A 33 3.30 3.92 9.80
C ALA A 33 4.62 3.44 10.43
N ILE A 34 5.30 4.30 11.17
CA ILE A 34 6.56 3.97 11.87
C ILE A 34 6.32 2.91 12.95
N ILE A 35 5.31 3.09 13.81
CA ILE A 35 4.99 2.13 14.88
C ILE A 35 4.68 0.74 14.30
N PHE A 36 3.82 0.66 13.28
CA PHE A 36 3.49 -0.61 12.63
C PHE A 36 4.69 -1.24 11.91
N CYS A 37 5.60 -0.42 11.36
CA CYS A 37 6.85 -0.91 10.78
C CYS A 37 7.73 -1.58 11.83
N ILE A 38 7.95 -0.92 12.98
CA ILE A 38 8.74 -1.47 14.09
C ILE A 38 8.12 -2.78 14.57
N ILE A 39 6.80 -2.80 14.80
CA ILE A 39 6.09 -4.01 15.22
C ILE A 39 6.26 -5.14 14.19
N CYS A 40 6.12 -4.84 12.89
CA CYS A 40 6.29 -5.80 11.81
C CYS A 40 7.70 -6.41 11.81
N VAL A 41 8.73 -5.57 11.90
CA VAL A 41 10.13 -6.02 11.97
C VAL A 41 10.36 -6.91 13.17
N VAL A 42 9.91 -6.50 14.37
CA VAL A 42 10.04 -7.29 15.60
C VAL A 42 9.35 -8.65 15.47
N ILE A 43 8.14 -8.70 14.91
CA ILE A 43 7.40 -9.97 14.71
C ILE A 43 8.15 -10.89 13.75
N VAL A 44 8.67 -10.37 12.65
CA VAL A 44 9.37 -11.15 11.63
C VAL A 44 10.73 -11.62 12.17
N SER A 45 11.46 -10.77 12.89
CA SER A 45 12.69 -11.15 13.60
C SER A 45 12.43 -12.26 14.62
N LEU A 46 11.37 -12.16 15.42
CA LEU A 46 10.99 -13.21 16.37
C LEU A 46 10.62 -14.51 15.65
N ARG A 47 9.90 -14.42 14.52
CA ARG A 47 9.57 -15.57 13.68
C ARG A 47 10.82 -16.27 13.17
N ILE A 48 11.82 -15.52 12.69
CA ILE A 48 13.11 -16.07 12.26
C ILE A 48 13.84 -16.69 13.45
N TYR A 49 13.89 -16.01 14.60
CA TYR A 49 14.55 -16.48 15.81
C TYR A 49 14.00 -17.85 16.28
N VAL A 50 12.68 -18.00 16.32
CA VAL A 50 12.03 -19.26 16.72
C VAL A 50 12.28 -20.37 15.69
N ARG A 51 12.24 -20.05 14.39
CA ARG A 51 12.39 -21.04 13.31
C ARG A 51 13.83 -21.41 12.98
N ALA A 52 14.79 -20.53 13.25
CA ALA A 52 16.21 -20.85 13.19
C ALA A 52 16.67 -21.82 14.29
N GLY A 53 15.76 -22.21 15.19
CA GLY A 53 16.02 -23.17 16.27
C GLY A 53 16.80 -22.59 17.45
N ILE A 54 17.06 -21.29 17.44
CA ILE A 54 17.77 -20.59 18.53
C ILE A 54 16.94 -20.59 19.81
N SER A 55 15.61 -20.58 19.69
CA SER A 55 14.68 -20.69 20.83
C SER A 55 14.61 -22.10 21.46
N GLY A 56 15.23 -23.13 20.88
CA GLY A 56 15.07 -24.54 21.28
C GLY A 56 13.66 -25.12 21.06
N ALA A 57 12.69 -24.29 20.64
CA ALA A 57 11.29 -24.67 20.45
C ALA A 57 10.99 -25.31 19.09
N SER A 58 11.90 -25.18 18.10
CA SER A 58 11.70 -25.71 16.75
C SER A 58 13.02 -26.13 16.12
N THR A 59 13.14 -27.38 15.68
CA THR A 59 14.31 -27.94 14.96
C THR A 59 14.17 -27.87 13.43
N ARG A 60 13.30 -26.99 12.92
CA ARG A 60 12.80 -27.07 11.54
C ARG A 60 13.57 -26.17 10.57
N LEU A 61 14.07 -26.75 9.48
CA LEU A 61 14.67 -26.02 8.35
C LEU A 61 13.73 -24.94 7.78
N TRP A 62 14.33 -23.85 7.32
CA TRP A 62 13.67 -22.72 6.66
C TRP A 62 12.67 -23.17 5.60
N GLY A 63 11.43 -22.72 5.70
CA GLY A 63 10.40 -22.95 4.70
C GLY A 63 10.27 -21.79 3.72
N LEU A 64 9.66 -22.04 2.55
CA LEU A 64 9.33 -20.99 1.59
C LEU A 64 8.51 -19.87 2.24
N GLU A 65 7.61 -20.20 3.17
CA GLU A 65 6.80 -19.21 3.87
C GLU A 65 7.61 -18.21 4.70
N ASP A 66 8.80 -18.59 5.16
CA ASP A 66 9.65 -17.71 5.96
C ASP A 66 10.50 -16.81 5.06
N LEU A 67 10.97 -17.36 3.94
CA LEU A 67 11.62 -16.56 2.89
C LEU A 67 10.69 -15.48 2.33
N LEU A 68 9.45 -15.84 1.97
CA LEU A 68 8.47 -14.87 1.49
C LEU A 68 8.17 -13.80 2.56
N ALA A 69 8.07 -14.18 3.84
CA ALA A 69 7.85 -13.21 4.91
C ALA A 69 9.01 -12.20 5.03
N VAL A 70 10.27 -12.67 4.96
CA VAL A 70 11.45 -11.79 4.99
C VAL A 70 11.47 -10.86 3.78
N VAL A 71 11.26 -11.39 2.57
CA VAL A 71 11.24 -10.60 1.33
C VAL A 71 10.14 -9.53 1.39
N ALA A 72 8.94 -9.89 1.88
CA ALA A 72 7.86 -8.92 2.04
C ALA A 72 8.25 -7.78 3.01
N THR A 73 8.88 -8.10 4.14
CA THR A 73 9.33 -7.10 5.11
C THR A 73 10.42 -6.19 4.53
N LEU A 74 11.37 -6.74 3.77
CA LEU A 74 12.42 -5.95 3.12
C LEU A 74 11.84 -4.94 2.12
N ILE A 75 10.73 -5.28 1.44
CA ILE A 75 10.02 -4.38 0.53
C ILE A 75 9.12 -3.39 1.30
N PHE A 76 8.61 -3.79 2.46
CA PHE A 76 7.74 -2.94 3.29
C PHE A 76 8.48 -1.77 3.93
N ILE A 77 9.73 -1.97 4.36
CA ILE A 77 10.55 -0.92 5.00
C ILE A 77 10.66 0.34 4.11
N PRO A 78 11.12 0.26 2.84
CA PRO A 78 11.18 1.44 1.99
C PRO A 78 9.79 2.02 1.69
N ALA A 79 8.73 1.19 1.62
CA ALA A 79 7.37 1.71 1.49
C ALA A 79 7.03 2.67 2.64
N VAL A 80 7.34 2.30 3.89
CA VAL A 80 7.10 3.17 5.05
C VAL A 80 7.90 4.46 4.97
N VAL A 81 9.16 4.41 4.52
CA VAL A 81 9.97 5.62 4.31
C VAL A 81 9.32 6.57 3.30
N PHE A 82 8.83 6.06 2.17
CA PHE A 82 8.13 6.87 1.19
C PHE A 82 6.78 7.40 1.69
N ALA A 83 6.08 6.67 2.57
CA ALA A 83 4.87 7.15 3.21
C ALA A 83 5.15 8.36 4.13
N VAL A 84 6.25 8.31 4.89
CA VAL A 84 6.70 9.42 5.73
C VAL A 84 7.07 10.62 4.88
N TYR A 85 7.86 10.45 3.81
CA TYR A 85 8.15 11.53 2.88
C TYR A 85 6.88 12.12 2.28
N ALA A 86 5.93 11.29 1.82
CA ALA A 86 4.67 11.78 1.28
C ALA A 86 3.92 12.69 2.28
N ALA A 87 3.90 12.33 3.57
CA ALA A 87 3.30 13.17 4.62
C ALA A 87 4.01 14.53 4.77
N HIS A 88 5.35 14.55 4.67
CA HIS A 88 6.15 15.78 4.69
C HIS A 88 5.98 16.66 3.44
N TYR A 89 5.48 16.12 2.33
CA TYR A 89 5.18 16.91 1.12
C TYR A 89 3.70 17.27 0.99
N GLY A 90 2.90 17.07 2.05
CA GLY A 90 1.53 17.58 2.14
C GLY A 90 0.44 16.50 2.20
N VAL A 91 0.77 15.21 2.09
CA VAL A 91 -0.23 14.14 2.19
C VAL A 91 -0.84 14.12 3.60
N GLY A 92 -2.17 14.29 3.68
CA GLY A 92 -2.92 14.31 4.94
C GLY A 92 -3.00 15.68 5.63
N SER A 93 -2.38 16.72 5.05
CA SER A 93 -2.60 18.12 5.44
C SER A 93 -3.77 18.71 4.65
N HIS A 94 -4.37 19.80 5.14
CA HIS A 94 -5.42 20.49 4.39
C HIS A 94 -4.81 21.31 3.25
N ASP A 95 -5.49 21.41 2.11
CA ASP A 95 -4.93 22.09 0.93
C ASP A 95 -4.59 23.57 1.20
N ALA A 96 -5.29 24.21 2.15
CA ALA A 96 -5.01 25.58 2.58
C ALA A 96 -3.67 25.74 3.35
N ASP A 97 -3.13 24.66 3.92
CA ASP A 97 -1.86 24.68 4.65
C ASP A 97 -0.64 24.48 3.72
N ILE A 98 -0.87 24.19 2.44
CA ILE A 98 0.18 23.88 1.46
C ILE A 98 0.64 25.17 0.76
N PRO A 99 1.92 25.59 0.89
CA PRO A 99 2.38 26.89 0.41
C PRO A 99 2.34 27.06 -1.12
N SER A 100 2.51 25.96 -1.85
CA SER A 100 2.53 25.97 -3.32
C SER A 100 2.12 24.63 -3.90
N GLN A 101 1.61 24.66 -5.11
CA GLN A 101 1.12 23.46 -5.80
C GLN A 101 2.24 22.53 -6.27
N LEU A 102 3.46 23.05 -6.24
CA LEU A 102 4.66 22.32 -6.56
C LEU A 102 4.92 21.18 -5.54
N TYR A 103 4.46 21.35 -4.29
CA TYR A 103 4.48 20.30 -3.27
C TYR A 103 3.61 19.09 -3.66
N LEU A 104 2.49 19.32 -4.35
CA LEU A 104 1.59 18.24 -4.77
C LEU A 104 2.26 17.28 -5.75
N ILE A 105 3.15 17.78 -6.60
CA ILE A 105 3.92 16.94 -7.54
C ILE A 105 4.78 15.93 -6.76
N ARG A 106 5.49 16.39 -5.72
CA ARG A 106 6.31 15.53 -4.85
C ARG A 106 5.46 14.60 -3.99
N ALA A 107 4.34 15.10 -3.47
CA ALA A 107 3.40 14.28 -2.70
C ALA A 107 2.88 13.10 -3.54
N VAL A 108 2.41 13.35 -4.77
CA VAL A 108 1.90 12.31 -5.67
C VAL A 108 3.02 11.36 -6.11
N GLU A 109 4.23 11.85 -6.36
CA GLU A 109 5.39 11.02 -6.68
C GLU A 109 5.67 10.01 -5.56
N TYR A 110 5.86 10.48 -4.33
CA TYR A 110 6.15 9.62 -3.19
C TYR A 110 4.99 8.70 -2.82
N GLN A 111 3.75 9.20 -2.92
CA GLN A 111 2.56 8.39 -2.69
C GLN A 111 2.42 7.26 -3.72
N THR A 112 2.71 7.53 -5.00
CA THR A 112 2.68 6.49 -6.05
C THR A 112 3.73 5.41 -5.78
N ILE A 113 4.95 5.80 -5.40
CA ILE A 113 6.02 4.85 -5.06
C ILE A 113 5.65 4.02 -3.82
N TRP A 114 5.09 4.65 -2.79
CA TRP A 114 4.58 3.96 -1.61
C TRP A 114 3.51 2.93 -1.96
N GLU A 115 2.53 3.29 -2.78
CA GLU A 115 1.42 2.40 -3.17
C GLU A 115 1.93 1.15 -3.89
N VAL A 116 2.86 1.31 -4.84
CA VAL A 116 3.49 0.21 -5.59
C VAL A 116 4.25 -0.75 -4.68
N LEU A 117 5.10 -0.22 -3.77
CA LEU A 117 5.86 -1.05 -2.84
C LEU A 117 4.96 -1.75 -1.82
N TYR A 118 3.97 -1.03 -1.31
CA TYR A 118 3.00 -1.56 -0.34
C TYR A 118 2.19 -2.71 -0.94
N PHE A 119 1.64 -2.55 -2.14
CA PHE A 119 0.89 -3.61 -2.82
C PHE A 119 1.73 -4.85 -3.12
N THR A 120 2.99 -4.64 -3.51
CA THR A 120 3.92 -5.74 -3.76
C THR A 120 4.22 -6.51 -2.47
N SER A 121 4.58 -5.80 -1.39
CA SER A 121 4.82 -6.41 -0.09
C SER A 121 3.58 -7.13 0.47
N SER A 122 2.41 -6.49 0.39
CA SER A 122 1.11 -7.04 0.83
C SER A 122 0.76 -8.35 0.11
N THR A 123 1.05 -8.44 -1.19
CA THR A 123 0.82 -9.66 -1.97
C THR A 123 1.75 -10.79 -1.51
N ILE A 124 3.04 -10.51 -1.36
CA ILE A 124 4.03 -11.51 -0.96
C ILE A 124 3.74 -12.05 0.44
N ILE A 125 3.39 -11.20 1.41
CA ILE A 125 3.09 -11.65 2.77
C ILE A 125 1.81 -12.50 2.82
N LYS A 126 0.78 -12.18 2.03
CA LYS A 126 -0.44 -13.00 1.93
C LYS A 126 -0.16 -14.35 1.26
N CYS A 127 0.74 -14.42 0.28
CA CYS A 127 1.23 -15.69 -0.23
C CYS A 127 1.96 -16.51 0.85
N ALA A 128 2.79 -15.87 1.69
CA ALA A 128 3.44 -16.54 2.82
C ALA A 128 2.43 -17.14 3.82
N ILE A 129 1.36 -16.41 4.12
CA ILE A 129 0.24 -16.87 4.95
C ILE A 129 -0.48 -18.04 4.27
N GLY A 130 -0.74 -17.94 2.96
CA GLY A 130 -1.33 -18.99 2.14
C GLY A 130 -0.59 -20.32 2.21
N PHE A 131 0.72 -20.29 1.97
CA PHE A 131 1.56 -21.47 2.10
C PHE A 131 1.57 -22.03 3.52
N THR A 132 1.57 -21.16 4.54
CA THR A 132 1.48 -21.57 5.94
C THR A 132 0.17 -22.31 6.23
N CYS A 133 -0.95 -21.82 5.70
CA CYS A 133 -2.27 -22.44 5.88
C CYS A 133 -2.36 -23.82 5.18
N ILE A 134 -1.88 -23.92 3.94
CA ILE A 134 -1.82 -25.18 3.18
C ILE A 134 -0.94 -26.22 3.89
N ARG A 135 0.13 -25.77 4.55
CA ARG A 135 1.01 -26.64 5.34
C ARG A 135 0.33 -27.11 6.63
N LEU A 136 -0.51 -26.28 7.25
CA LEU A 136 -1.22 -26.61 8.49
C LEU A 136 -2.37 -27.59 8.24
N ASP A 137 -3.09 -27.43 7.14
CA ASP A 137 -4.23 -28.27 6.79
C ASP A 137 -4.23 -28.62 5.30
N ARG A 138 -4.09 -29.92 5.02
CA ARG A 138 -3.97 -30.47 3.67
C ARG A 138 -5.29 -30.98 3.11
N ARG A 139 -6.43 -30.67 3.75
CA ARG A 139 -7.76 -30.97 3.19
C ARG A 139 -7.91 -30.31 1.83
N ARG A 140 -8.40 -31.08 0.84
CA ARG A 140 -8.55 -30.63 -0.57
C ARG A 140 -9.26 -29.28 -0.70
N ARG A 141 -10.30 -29.03 0.10
CA ARG A 141 -11.04 -27.75 0.10
C ARG A 141 -10.15 -26.56 0.50
N VAL A 142 -9.34 -26.71 1.55
CA VAL A 142 -8.43 -25.65 2.03
C VAL A 142 -7.36 -25.36 0.98
N VAL A 143 -6.75 -26.40 0.41
CA VAL A 143 -5.70 -26.24 -0.61
C VAL A 143 -6.24 -25.55 -1.85
N ILE A 144 -7.42 -25.93 -2.33
CA ILE A 144 -8.05 -25.30 -3.49
C ILE A 144 -8.42 -23.84 -3.21
N LEU A 145 -9.11 -23.56 -2.09
CA LEU A 145 -9.55 -22.20 -1.76
C LEU A 145 -8.37 -21.26 -1.54
N MET A 146 -7.34 -21.69 -0.80
CA MET A 146 -6.16 -20.87 -0.54
C MET A 146 -5.31 -20.71 -1.80
N GLY A 147 -5.15 -21.77 -2.60
CA GLY A 147 -4.45 -21.72 -3.88
C GLY A 147 -5.12 -20.76 -4.87
N LEU A 148 -6.45 -20.77 -4.95
CA LEU A 148 -7.22 -19.85 -5.78
C LEU A 148 -7.12 -18.40 -5.26
N ASN A 149 -7.17 -18.21 -3.94
CA ASN A 149 -6.99 -16.88 -3.38
C ASN A 149 -5.59 -16.30 -3.71
N MET A 150 -4.54 -17.09 -3.51
CA MET A 150 -3.18 -16.70 -3.84
C MET A 150 -2.99 -16.42 -5.34
N SER A 151 -3.57 -17.23 -6.22
CA SER A 151 -3.45 -17.01 -7.67
C SER A 151 -4.14 -15.72 -8.10
N VAL A 152 -5.36 -15.45 -7.61
CA VAL A 152 -6.07 -14.19 -7.85
C VAL A 152 -5.25 -12.99 -7.39
N MET A 153 -4.68 -13.07 -6.19
CA MET A 153 -3.83 -12.01 -5.64
C MET A 153 -2.61 -11.71 -6.51
N VAL A 154 -1.87 -12.74 -6.92
CA VAL A 154 -0.67 -12.58 -7.75
C VAL A 154 -1.03 -12.02 -9.12
N VAL A 155 -2.09 -12.53 -9.75
CA VAL A 155 -2.54 -12.05 -11.06
C VAL A 155 -2.96 -10.59 -10.99
N VAL A 156 -3.76 -10.21 -9.99
CA VAL A 156 -4.23 -8.83 -9.84
C VAL A 156 -3.06 -7.88 -9.53
N ALA A 157 -2.11 -8.29 -8.69
CA ALA A 157 -0.92 -7.50 -8.41
C ALA A 157 -0.08 -7.26 -9.66
N ILE A 158 0.18 -8.31 -10.47
CA ILE A 158 0.94 -8.18 -11.72
C ILE A 158 0.21 -7.25 -12.70
N LEU A 159 -1.11 -7.44 -12.89
CA LEU A 159 -1.90 -6.59 -13.79
C LEU A 159 -1.92 -5.13 -13.32
N ALA A 160 -2.06 -4.89 -12.01
CA ALA A 160 -2.03 -3.55 -11.44
C ALA A 160 -0.67 -2.87 -11.66
N LEU A 161 0.43 -3.59 -11.44
CA LEU A 161 1.78 -3.06 -11.67
C LEU A 161 2.00 -2.72 -13.15
N ILE A 162 1.63 -3.64 -14.06
CA ILE A 162 1.71 -3.39 -15.51
C ILE A 162 0.90 -2.14 -15.88
N PHE A 163 -0.33 -2.03 -15.35
CA PHE A 163 -1.18 -0.87 -15.59
C PHE A 163 -0.49 0.42 -15.11
N VAL A 164 -0.04 0.48 -13.85
CA VAL A 164 0.61 1.67 -13.29
C VAL A 164 1.80 2.13 -14.13
N PHE A 165 2.65 1.22 -14.59
CA PHE A 165 3.81 1.56 -15.43
C PHE A 165 3.44 1.90 -16.89
N ALA A 166 2.36 1.33 -17.43
CA ALA A 166 1.93 1.54 -18.81
C ALA A 166 0.99 2.74 -19.02
N ASN A 167 0.40 3.28 -17.95
CA ASN A 167 -0.63 4.32 -18.04
C ASN A 167 -0.10 5.67 -18.56
N CYS A 168 1.16 5.97 -18.27
CA CYS A 168 1.79 7.25 -18.56
C CYS A 168 3.15 7.02 -19.21
N THR A 169 3.42 7.76 -20.30
CA THR A 169 4.70 7.72 -21.00
C THR A 169 5.30 9.13 -21.04
N PRO A 170 6.42 9.40 -20.33
CA PRO A 170 7.12 8.52 -19.36
C PRO A 170 6.33 8.33 -18.06
N PHE A 171 6.72 7.34 -17.23
CA PHE A 171 6.09 7.09 -15.91
C PHE A 171 6.05 8.35 -15.02
N ALA A 172 7.04 9.23 -15.15
CA ALA A 172 7.06 10.51 -14.44
C ALA A 172 5.90 11.46 -14.76
N ALA A 173 5.18 11.23 -15.87
CA ALA A 173 3.97 11.97 -16.20
C ALA A 173 2.80 11.64 -15.27
N THR A 174 2.89 10.58 -14.45
CA THR A 174 1.90 10.25 -13.42
C THR A 174 1.79 11.34 -12.35
N TRP A 175 2.90 11.95 -11.94
CA TRP A 175 2.90 13.03 -10.94
C TRP A 175 3.11 14.42 -11.54
N ASN A 176 3.76 14.52 -12.70
CA ASN A 176 3.94 15.77 -13.41
C ASN A 176 3.40 15.67 -14.84
N PRO A 177 2.12 16.03 -15.06
CA PRO A 177 1.47 15.93 -16.37
C PRO A 177 2.17 16.73 -17.49
N SER A 178 3.01 17.72 -17.15
CA SER A 178 3.76 18.52 -18.11
C SER A 178 4.98 17.80 -18.70
N LEU A 179 5.34 16.61 -18.20
CA LEU A 179 6.46 15.80 -18.72
C LEU A 179 6.07 14.85 -19.86
N GLY A 180 4.78 14.60 -20.09
CA GLY A 180 4.35 13.65 -21.11
C GLY A 180 2.85 13.47 -21.20
N THR A 181 2.43 12.29 -21.67
CA THR A 181 1.02 11.98 -21.91
C THR A 181 0.58 10.73 -21.15
N CYS A 182 -0.61 10.79 -20.55
CA CYS A 182 -1.26 9.65 -19.91
C CYS A 182 -2.53 9.26 -20.68
N GLN A 183 -2.93 8.00 -20.58
CA GLN A 183 -4.16 7.52 -21.21
C GLN A 183 -5.40 8.19 -20.57
N LYS A 184 -6.27 8.81 -21.39
CA LYS A 184 -7.50 9.48 -20.92
C LYS A 184 -8.64 8.53 -20.52
N GLN A 185 -8.63 7.29 -21.01
CA GLN A 185 -9.80 6.41 -20.95
C GLN A 185 -10.06 5.81 -19.57
N ILE A 186 -9.01 5.56 -18.78
CA ILE A 186 -9.12 4.96 -17.45
C ILE A 186 -8.24 5.78 -16.51
N SER A 187 -8.82 6.42 -15.50
CA SER A 187 -8.04 7.13 -14.49
C SER A 187 -7.31 6.12 -13.59
N LEU A 188 -6.05 6.41 -13.26
CA LEU A 188 -5.26 5.64 -12.29
C LEU A 188 -6.05 5.42 -10.99
N GLN A 189 -6.79 6.44 -10.56
CA GLN A 189 -7.65 6.38 -9.38
C GLN A 189 -8.73 5.29 -9.49
N THR A 190 -9.41 5.17 -10.62
CA THR A 190 -10.44 4.13 -10.83
C THR A 190 -9.84 2.73 -10.68
N VAL A 191 -8.63 2.51 -11.22
CA VAL A 191 -7.96 1.23 -11.07
C VAL A 191 -7.50 0.99 -9.65
N SER A 192 -6.93 1.99 -8.97
CA SER A 192 -6.58 1.87 -7.54
C SER A 192 -7.80 1.51 -6.68
N TYR A 193 -9.00 2.02 -6.98
CA TYR A 193 -10.24 1.61 -6.30
C TYR A 193 -10.57 0.13 -6.52
N ILE A 194 -10.54 -0.33 -7.77
CA ILE A 194 -10.84 -1.73 -8.11
C ILE A 194 -9.83 -2.67 -7.44
N VAL A 195 -8.54 -2.36 -7.55
CA VAL A 195 -7.45 -3.13 -6.95
C VAL A 195 -7.59 -3.16 -5.43
N SER A 196 -7.91 -2.02 -4.79
CA SER A 196 -8.14 -1.94 -3.35
C SER A 196 -9.34 -2.79 -2.90
N ALA A 197 -10.43 -2.78 -3.66
CA ALA A 197 -11.60 -3.61 -3.37
C ALA A 197 -11.26 -5.11 -3.47
N ILE A 198 -10.51 -5.51 -4.50
CA ILE A 198 -10.06 -6.90 -4.65
C ILE A 198 -9.13 -7.29 -3.49
N GLN A 199 -8.20 -6.41 -3.12
CA GLN A 199 -7.30 -6.68 -1.99
C GLN A 199 -8.05 -6.90 -0.69
N MET A 200 -9.08 -6.10 -0.43
CA MET A 200 -9.94 -6.24 0.73
C MET A 200 -10.67 -7.59 0.77
N VAL A 201 -11.22 -8.04 -0.36
CA VAL A 201 -11.84 -9.38 -0.47
C VAL A 201 -10.81 -10.48 -0.20
N THR A 202 -9.58 -10.31 -0.70
CA THR A 202 -8.51 -11.30 -0.46
C THR A 202 -8.05 -11.33 1.00
N ASP A 203 -8.07 -10.20 1.70
CA ASP A 203 -7.79 -10.14 3.15
C ASP A 203 -8.82 -10.93 3.95
N TRP A 204 -10.10 -10.75 3.64
CA TRP A 204 -11.17 -11.49 4.30
C TRP A 204 -11.05 -12.99 4.08
N ALA A 205 -10.71 -13.41 2.86
CA ALA A 205 -10.43 -14.81 2.58
C ALA A 205 -9.20 -15.32 3.37
N CYS A 206 -8.11 -14.54 3.41
CA CYS A 206 -6.92 -14.88 4.19
C CYS A 206 -7.17 -14.95 5.70
N ALA A 207 -8.17 -14.23 6.24
CA ALA A 207 -8.53 -14.29 7.65
C ALA A 207 -9.54 -15.40 7.98
N THR A 208 -10.56 -15.57 7.14
CA THR A 208 -11.66 -16.52 7.38
C THR A 208 -11.25 -17.98 7.18
N ILE A 209 -10.46 -18.29 6.15
CA ILE A 209 -10.00 -19.65 5.88
C ILE A 209 -9.23 -20.25 7.07
N PRO A 210 -8.16 -19.62 7.60
CA PRO A 210 -7.45 -20.15 8.77
C PRO A 210 -8.28 -20.13 10.04
N PHE A 211 -9.25 -19.22 10.18
CA PHE A 211 -10.18 -19.26 11.30
C PHE A 211 -10.96 -20.59 11.35
N PHE A 212 -11.51 -21.04 10.21
CA PHE A 212 -12.20 -22.33 10.14
C PHE A 212 -11.27 -23.53 10.35
N ILE A 213 -10.02 -23.45 9.87
CA ILE A 213 -9.01 -24.49 10.11
C ILE A 213 -8.72 -24.62 11.61
N VAL A 214 -8.44 -23.50 12.27
CA VAL A 214 -8.07 -23.46 13.69
C VAL A 214 -9.27 -23.77 14.60
N ALA A 215 -10.49 -23.44 14.17
CA ALA A 215 -11.70 -23.78 14.90
C ALA A 215 -11.85 -25.30 15.09
N GLY A 216 -11.53 -26.09 14.05
CA GLY A 216 -11.60 -27.55 14.06
C GLY A 216 -10.35 -28.27 14.61
N LEU A 217 -9.23 -27.56 14.83
CA LEU A 217 -7.99 -28.17 15.30
C LEU A 217 -7.93 -28.24 16.84
N GLN A 218 -7.53 -29.38 17.39
CA GLN A 218 -7.35 -29.58 18.83
C GLN A 218 -6.03 -28.95 19.32
N MET A 219 -6.01 -27.62 19.41
CA MET A 219 -4.91 -26.86 20.00
C MET A 219 -5.20 -26.46 21.45
N THR A 220 -4.14 -26.21 22.22
CA THR A 220 -4.27 -25.61 23.55
C THR A 220 -4.94 -24.24 23.44
N ARG A 221 -5.88 -23.95 24.36
CA ARG A 221 -6.71 -22.72 24.32
C ARG A 221 -5.87 -21.45 24.17
N ARG A 222 -4.69 -21.37 24.80
CA ARG A 222 -3.76 -20.23 24.69
C ARG A 222 -3.31 -19.98 23.24
N LYS A 223 -2.86 -21.02 22.53
CA LYS A 223 -2.41 -20.89 21.13
C LYS A 223 -3.58 -20.56 20.20
N LYS A 224 -4.75 -21.16 20.46
CA LYS A 224 -5.97 -20.91 19.70
C LYS A 224 -6.40 -19.44 19.77
N VAL A 225 -6.40 -18.85 20.97
CA VAL A 225 -6.74 -17.44 21.17
C VAL A 225 -5.74 -16.52 20.46
N SER A 226 -4.43 -16.75 20.61
CA SER A 226 -3.42 -15.93 19.92
C SER A 226 -3.60 -15.91 18.41
N VAL A 227 -3.85 -17.06 17.79
CA VAL A 227 -4.06 -17.13 16.33
C VAL A 227 -5.35 -16.40 15.92
N ILE A 228 -6.44 -16.56 16.68
CA ILE A 228 -7.70 -15.84 16.41
C ILE A 228 -7.51 -14.33 16.52
N CYS A 229 -6.78 -13.84 17.52
CA CYS A 229 -6.49 -12.41 17.66
C CYS A 229 -5.70 -11.85 16.48
N ILE A 230 -4.66 -12.57 16.03
CA ILE A 230 -3.83 -12.14 14.89
C ILE A 230 -4.67 -12.09 13.60
N LEU A 231 -5.51 -13.11 13.36
CA LEU A 231 -6.40 -13.13 12.19
C LEU A 231 -7.48 -12.05 12.26
N GLY A 232 -8.00 -11.76 13.46
CA GLY A 232 -9.00 -10.71 13.69
C GLY A 232 -8.48 -9.30 13.41
N LEU A 233 -7.20 -9.03 13.71
CA LEU A 233 -6.56 -7.75 13.38
C LEU A 233 -6.58 -7.47 11.86
N GLY A 234 -6.39 -8.50 11.03
CA GLY A 234 -6.48 -8.38 9.57
C GLY A 234 -7.87 -7.93 9.11
N VAL A 235 -8.93 -8.55 9.65
CA VAL A 235 -10.32 -8.17 9.32
C VAL A 235 -10.63 -6.75 9.79
N PHE A 236 -10.19 -6.38 11.00
CA PHE A 236 -10.36 -5.03 11.53
C PHE A 236 -9.68 -3.97 10.65
N ALA A 237 -8.45 -4.23 10.19
CA ALA A 237 -7.73 -3.36 9.27
C ALA A 237 -8.48 -3.19 7.93
N SER A 238 -9.03 -4.28 7.37
CA SER A 238 -9.84 -4.21 6.14
C SER A 238 -11.12 -3.39 6.34
N ILE A 239 -11.80 -3.52 7.49
CA ILE A 239 -12.98 -2.71 7.82
C ILE A 239 -12.62 -1.22 7.92
N ALA A 240 -11.49 -0.88 8.53
CA ALA A 240 -11.02 0.51 8.56
C ALA A 240 -10.80 1.07 7.13
N THR A 241 -10.30 0.25 6.21
CA THR A 241 -10.18 0.62 4.79
C THR A 241 -11.55 0.81 4.11
N CYS A 242 -12.55 -0.04 4.41
CA CYS A 242 -13.93 0.16 3.93
C CYS A 242 -14.46 1.55 4.33
N VAL A 243 -14.25 1.94 5.58
CA VAL A 243 -14.70 3.24 6.11
C VAL A 243 -13.96 4.39 5.42
N ARG A 244 -12.71 4.20 5.00
CA ARG A 244 -11.91 5.20 4.27
C ARG A 244 -12.32 5.39 2.81
N MET A 245 -12.75 4.32 2.12
CA MET A 245 -13.13 4.37 0.69
C MET A 245 -14.11 5.51 0.31
N PRO A 246 -15.19 5.81 1.06
CA PRO A 246 -16.08 6.91 0.70
C PRO A 246 -15.45 8.29 0.85
N TYR A 247 -14.46 8.49 1.73
CA TYR A 247 -13.73 9.76 1.84
C TYR A 247 -12.79 9.99 0.66
N LEU A 248 -12.41 8.93 -0.05
CA LEU A 248 -11.59 9.04 -1.25
C LEU A 248 -12.39 9.63 -2.44
N LYS A 249 -13.73 9.70 -2.38
CA LYS A 249 -14.56 10.41 -3.38
C LYS A 249 -14.25 11.91 -3.46
N TYR A 250 -13.68 12.50 -2.41
CA TYR A 250 -13.24 13.90 -2.44
C TYR A 250 -11.99 14.11 -3.30
N TYR A 251 -11.26 13.03 -3.67
CA TYR A 251 -10.14 13.09 -4.60
C TYR A 251 -10.55 12.84 -6.07
N ASP A 252 -11.83 12.62 -6.37
CA ASP A 252 -12.28 12.29 -7.73
C ASP A 252 -12.37 13.54 -8.62
N THR A 253 -11.31 13.75 -9.41
CA THR A 253 -11.14 14.83 -10.38
C THR A 253 -12.26 14.93 -11.42
N ALA A 254 -13.03 13.85 -11.64
CA ALA A 254 -14.07 13.83 -12.67
C ALA A 254 -15.38 14.49 -12.21
N LYS A 255 -15.63 14.55 -10.89
CA LYS A 255 -16.90 15.05 -10.33
C LYS A 255 -16.78 16.41 -9.64
N TYR A 256 -15.59 16.76 -9.14
CA TYR A 256 -15.31 18.05 -8.50
C TYR A 256 -14.06 18.69 -9.13
N PRO A 257 -14.16 19.29 -10.33
CA PRO A 257 -13.02 19.92 -11.01
C PRO A 257 -12.45 21.14 -10.26
N THR A 258 -13.20 21.68 -9.30
CA THR A 258 -12.87 22.90 -8.55
C THR A 258 -12.07 22.66 -7.26
N GLU A 259 -11.99 21.42 -6.75
CA GLU A 259 -11.19 21.10 -5.56
C GLU A 259 -9.72 20.76 -5.95
N ILE A 260 -9.47 20.43 -7.22
CA ILE A 260 -8.12 20.21 -7.80
C ILE A 260 -7.85 21.28 -8.88
N ALA A 261 -8.44 22.46 -8.73
CA ALA A 261 -8.58 23.52 -9.76
C ALA A 261 -7.30 24.15 -10.32
N CYS A 262 -6.14 23.50 -10.27
CA CYS A 262 -4.94 24.08 -10.86
C CYS A 262 -4.07 23.13 -11.68
N MET A 263 -4.53 21.91 -11.96
CA MET A 263 -3.97 21.09 -13.04
C MET A 263 -4.63 21.39 -14.41
N HIS A 264 -4.99 22.64 -14.68
CA HIS A 264 -5.31 23.06 -16.04
C HIS A 264 -4.02 23.54 -16.73
N PRO A 265 -3.65 22.99 -17.90
CA PRO A 265 -2.56 23.55 -18.69
C PRO A 265 -3.02 24.90 -19.27
N SER A 266 -2.30 25.95 -18.88
CA SER A 266 -2.17 27.25 -19.57
C SER A 266 -3.47 28.01 -19.93
N SER A 267 -3.93 28.92 -19.06
CA SER A 267 -4.42 30.24 -19.50
C SER A 267 -4.68 31.30 -18.41
N GLU A 268 -4.74 30.99 -17.11
CA GLU A 268 -5.19 32.00 -16.11
C GLU A 268 -4.35 32.07 -14.82
N LEU A 269 -3.03 32.22 -14.95
CA LEU A 269 -2.18 32.74 -13.87
C LEU A 269 -1.84 34.21 -14.16
N ALA A 270 -2.81 35.08 -13.93
CA ALA A 270 -2.56 36.51 -13.76
C ALA A 270 -2.34 36.77 -12.26
N TRP A 271 -1.09 36.97 -11.88
CA TRP A 271 -0.71 37.44 -10.53
C TRP A 271 -0.98 38.95 -10.43
N PRO A 272 -1.52 39.47 -9.30
CA PRO A 272 -1.42 40.89 -8.98
C PRO A 272 0.02 41.30 -8.66
#